data_AF-A0A180EUL3-F1
#
_entry.id   AF-A0A180EUL3-F1
#
_cell.length_a   1.000
_cell.length_b   1.000
_cell.length_c   1.000
_cell.angle_alpha   90.00
_cell.angle_beta   90.00
_cell.angle_gamma   90.00
#
_symmetry.space_group_name_H-M   'P 1'
#
loop_
_entity.id
_entity.type
_entity.pdbx_description
1 polymer ?
#
loop_
_entity_poly.entity_id
_entity_poly.type
_entity_poly.pdbx_seq_one_letter_code
_entity_poly.pdbx_strand_id
1 'polypeptide(L)'
;MELSVIQSRIFEVRSQKVMLDYDLAELYQVETRTLKQSVRRNINRFPSDFMFEITREEYNSLRSQFVILEDSGADSNRGKHSKYLPFAFTEQGVAMLSSVLHSEAAIEVNIAIIRVFVAVRNYFTIQTSIPDEIKAAEGAHECTGEPVQREPESRQ
;
A
#
# COMPACT_ATOMS: atom_id res chain seq x y z
N MET A 1 -9.26 7.37 -14.31
CA MET A 1 -9.10 6.40 -13.20
C MET A 1 -8.73 7.19 -11.96
N GLU A 2 -9.45 7.02 -10.86
CA GLU A 2 -9.15 7.69 -9.58
C GLU A 2 -7.86 7.09 -8.99
N LEU A 3 -6.90 7.94 -8.60
CA LEU A 3 -5.62 7.50 -8.03
C LEU A 3 -5.79 6.74 -6.71
N SER A 4 -6.88 7.02 -5.98
CA SER A 4 -7.26 6.34 -4.74
C SER A 4 -7.52 4.85 -4.92
N VAL A 5 -8.05 4.45 -6.08
CA VAL A 5 -8.34 3.04 -6.40
C VAL A 5 -7.05 2.26 -6.63
N ILE A 6 -6.02 2.88 -7.20
CA ILE A 6 -4.72 2.23 -7.38
C ILE A 6 -4.01 2.09 -6.03
N GLN A 7 -4.07 3.13 -5.19
CA GLN A 7 -3.40 3.14 -3.89
C GLN A 7 -3.92 2.04 -2.95
N SER A 8 -5.23 1.76 -2.95
CA SER A 8 -5.83 0.70 -2.12
C SER A 8 -5.45 -0.72 -2.54
N ARG A 9 -4.85 -0.88 -3.72
CA ARG A 9 -4.39 -2.18 -4.27
C ARG A 9 -2.88 -2.38 -4.14
N ILE A 10 -2.17 -1.46 -3.47
CA ILE A 10 -0.75 -1.59 -3.16
C ILE A 10 -0.61 -2.25 -1.79
N PHE A 11 0.03 -3.41 -1.78
CA PHE A 11 0.30 -4.20 -0.58
C PHE A 11 1.78 -4.14 -0.21
N GLU A 12 2.08 -4.47 1.03
CA GLU A 12 3.46 -4.64 1.48
C GLU A 12 3.74 -6.11 1.78
N VAL A 13 4.64 -6.71 1.00
CA VAL A 13 5.06 -8.10 1.14
C VAL A 13 6.58 -8.14 1.12
N ARG A 14 7.20 -8.78 2.12
CA ARG A 14 8.67 -8.84 2.27
C ARG A 14 9.35 -7.46 2.24
N SER A 15 8.71 -6.45 2.84
CA SER A 15 9.17 -5.05 2.82
C SER A 15 9.22 -4.42 1.41
N GLN A 16 8.52 -5.00 0.44
CA GLN A 16 8.38 -4.47 -0.91
C GLN A 16 6.93 -4.08 -1.16
N LYS A 17 6.73 -2.93 -1.81
CA LYS A 17 5.40 -2.53 -2.28
C LYS A 17 5.07 -3.33 -3.54
N VAL A 18 3.98 -4.09 -3.50
CA VAL A 18 3.57 -5.00 -4.57
C VAL A 18 2.10 -4.86 -4.90
N MET A 19 1.74 -5.15 -6.15
CA MET A 19 0.36 -5.33 -6.59
C MET A 19 0.12 -6.79 -7.00
N LEU A 20 -1.09 -7.30 -6.76
CA LEU A 20 -1.43 -8.68 -7.05
C LEU A 20 -1.99 -8.81 -8.48
N ASP A 21 -1.79 -9.99 -9.07
CA ASP A 21 -2.15 -10.27 -10.46
C ASP A 21 -3.63 -10.02 -10.80
N TYR A 22 -4.55 -10.29 -9.88
CA TYR A 22 -5.97 -10.08 -10.09
C TYR A 22 -6.34 -8.59 -10.06
N ASP A 23 -5.71 -7.80 -9.18
CA ASP A 23 -5.91 -6.36 -9.12
C ASP A 23 -5.36 -5.68 -10.38
N LEU A 24 -4.16 -6.08 -10.81
CA LEU A 24 -3.57 -5.58 -12.06
C LEU A 24 -4.44 -5.94 -13.26
N ALA A 25 -4.95 -7.17 -13.32
CA ALA A 25 -5.84 -7.59 -14.40
C ALA A 25 -7.11 -6.73 -14.46
N GLU A 26 -7.73 -6.45 -13.31
CA GLU A 26 -8.89 -5.56 -13.20
C GLU A 26 -8.56 -4.13 -13.67
N LEU A 27 -7.43 -3.57 -13.22
CA LEU A 27 -6.98 -2.23 -13.61
C LEU A 27 -6.70 -2.12 -15.11
N TYR A 28 -6.00 -3.11 -15.68
CA TYR A 28 -5.70 -3.18 -17.11
C TYR A 28 -6.90 -3.58 -17.98
N GLN A 29 -8.05 -3.88 -17.37
CA GLN A 29 -9.27 -4.37 -18.06
C GLN A 29 -9.00 -5.64 -18.89
N VAL A 30 -8.17 -6.54 -18.35
CA VAL A 30 -7.84 -7.83 -18.96
C VAL A 30 -8.23 -8.96 -18.03
N GLU A 31 -8.45 -10.16 -18.59
CA GLU A 31 -8.63 -11.33 -17.74
C GLU A 31 -7.32 -11.68 -17.01
N THR A 32 -7.41 -12.08 -15.74
CA THR A 32 -6.26 -12.53 -14.95
C THR A 32 -5.51 -13.68 -15.63
N ARG A 33 -6.23 -14.57 -16.34
CA ARG A 33 -5.63 -15.66 -17.12
C ARG A 33 -4.78 -15.12 -18.28
N THR A 34 -5.28 -14.11 -18.99
CA THR A 34 -4.57 -13.46 -20.10
C THR A 34 -3.32 -12.77 -19.61
N LEU A 35 -3.40 -12.03 -18.50
CA LEU A 35 -2.22 -11.41 -17.87
C LEU A 35 -1.15 -12.46 -17.54
N LYS A 36 -1.54 -13.54 -16.84
CA LYS A 36 -0.63 -14.66 -16.50
C LYS A 36 -0.02 -15.31 -17.72
N GLN A 37 -0.81 -15.49 -18.79
CA GLN A 37 -0.31 -16.08 -20.02
C GLN A 37 0.74 -15.19 -20.69
N SER A 38 0.49 -13.89 -20.77
CA SER A 38 1.42 -12.92 -21.36
C SER A 38 2.73 -12.83 -20.58
N VAL A 39 2.67 -12.88 -19.25
CA VAL A 39 3.85 -12.95 -18.36
C VAL A 39 4.64 -14.24 -18.58
N ARG A 40 3.97 -15.40 -18.60
CA ARG A 40 4.64 -16.70 -18.81
C ARG A 40 5.32 -16.81 -20.18
N ARG A 41 4.74 -16.21 -21.23
CA ARG A 41 5.38 -16.12 -22.56
C ARG A 41 6.64 -15.26 -22.55
N ASN A 42 6.73 -14.31 -21.63
CA ASN A 42 7.82 -13.34 -21.52
C ASN A 42 8.63 -13.52 -20.23
N ILE A 43 8.68 -14.73 -19.65
CA ILE A 43 9.24 -14.95 -18.31
C ILE A 43 10.70 -14.48 -18.17
N ASN A 44 11.48 -14.48 -19.26
CA ASN A 44 12.85 -13.96 -19.29
C ASN A 44 12.95 -12.45 -18.96
N ARG A 45 11.83 -11.72 -19.03
CA ARG A 45 11.71 -10.29 -18.67
C ARG A 45 11.32 -10.07 -17.22
N PHE A 46 10.97 -11.13 -16.50
CA PHE A 46 10.47 -11.08 -15.13
C PHE A 46 11.39 -11.88 -14.21
N PRO A 47 12.52 -11.29 -13.78
CA PRO A 47 13.34 -11.86 -12.73
C PRO A 47 12.58 -11.88 -11.39
N SER A 48 13.12 -12.60 -10.39
CA SER A 48 12.45 -12.86 -9.11
C SER A 48 12.24 -11.61 -8.24
N ASP A 49 12.95 -10.51 -8.53
CA ASP A 49 12.77 -9.19 -7.93
C ASP A 49 11.66 -8.35 -8.60
N PHE A 50 11.19 -8.77 -9.78
CA PHE A 50 10.13 -8.08 -10.52
C PHE A 50 8.78 -8.72 -10.25
N MET A 51 8.77 -10.05 -10.15
CA MET A 51 7.58 -10.81 -9.76
C MET A 51 7.96 -12.03 -8.92
N PHE A 52 7.06 -12.41 -8.02
CA PHE A 52 7.16 -13.66 -7.28
C PHE A 52 5.78 -14.17 -6.90
N GLU A 53 5.65 -15.47 -6.70
CA GLU A 53 4.45 -16.06 -6.12
C GLU A 53 4.48 -15.83 -4.61
N ILE A 54 3.38 -15.32 -4.06
CA ILE A 54 3.27 -15.13 -2.61
C ILE A 54 3.03 -16.47 -1.91
N THR A 55 3.51 -16.62 -0.68
CA THR A 55 3.23 -17.81 0.11
C THR A 55 1.79 -17.80 0.64
N ARG A 56 1.30 -18.97 1.07
CA ARG A 56 -0.02 -19.07 1.71
C ARG A 56 -0.10 -18.24 3.00
N GLU A 57 0.99 -18.19 3.75
CA GLU A 57 1.09 -17.40 4.98
C GLU A 57 1.00 -15.90 4.65
N GLU A 58 1.77 -15.42 3.67
CA GLU A 58 1.74 -14.04 3.20
C GLU A 58 0.33 -13.67 2.69
N TYR A 59 -0.29 -14.55 1.90
CA TYR A 59 -1.64 -14.33 1.39
C TYR A 59 -2.69 -14.24 2.51
N ASN A 60 -2.60 -15.12 3.51
CA ASN A 60 -3.50 -15.08 4.65
C ASN A 60 -3.32 -13.79 5.47
N SER A 61 -2.07 -13.35 5.69
CA SER A 61 -1.78 -12.09 6.39
C SER A 61 -2.34 -10.88 5.64
N LEU A 62 -2.17 -10.82 4.32
CA LEU A 62 -2.76 -9.75 3.48
C LEU A 62 -4.28 -9.73 3.57
N ARG A 63 -4.91 -10.91 3.51
CA ARG A 63 -6.37 -11.03 3.63
C ARG A 63 -6.87 -10.60 5.01
N SER A 64 -6.18 -10.97 6.08
CA SER A 64 -6.53 -10.56 7.44
C SER A 64 -6.44 -9.05 7.62
N GLN A 65 -5.43 -8.39 7.04
CA GLN A 65 -5.33 -6.92 7.06
C GLN A 65 -6.51 -6.26 6.31
N PHE A 66 -6.95 -6.86 5.20
CA PHE A 66 -8.09 -6.37 4.42
C PHE A 66 -9.43 -6.54 5.17
N VAL A 67 -9.66 -7.72 5.75
CA VAL A 67 -10.90 -8.03 6.49
C VAL A 67 -11.07 -7.15 7.74
N ILE A 68 -9.98 -6.76 8.40
CA ILE A 68 -10.05 -5.84 9.55
C ILE A 68 -10.42 -4.40 9.11
N LEU A 69 -10.03 -3.98 7.90
CA LEU A 69 -10.42 -2.69 7.34
C LEU A 69 -11.86 -2.67 6.81
N GLU A 70 -12.43 -3.83 6.48
CA GLU A 70 -13.80 -4.02 5.98
C GLU A 70 -14.80 -4.49 7.06
N ASP A 71 -14.62 -4.16 8.35
CA ASP A 71 -15.54 -4.54 9.44
C ASP A 71 -16.90 -3.79 9.42
N SER A 72 -17.49 -3.72 8.22
CA SER A 72 -18.91 -3.51 7.97
C SER A 72 -19.38 -4.52 6.92
N GLY A 73 -19.41 -5.80 7.31
CA GLY A 73 -20.30 -6.82 6.77
C GLY A 73 -20.17 -7.14 5.28
N ALA A 74 -19.21 -7.99 4.92
CA ALA A 74 -19.30 -8.75 3.68
C ALA A 74 -18.78 -10.18 3.86
N ASP A 75 -19.73 -11.11 4.00
CA ASP A 75 -19.55 -12.56 3.89
C ASP A 75 -18.92 -12.95 2.53
N SER A 76 -17.61 -12.81 2.39
CA SER A 76 -16.88 -13.27 1.20
C SER A 76 -16.28 -14.67 1.46
N ASN A 77 -17.20 -15.64 1.63
CA ASN A 77 -16.91 -17.09 1.57
C ASN A 77 -16.34 -17.55 0.19
N ARG A 78 -16.05 -16.63 -0.74
CA ARG A 78 -15.69 -16.88 -2.14
C ARG A 78 -14.23 -17.29 -2.40
N GLY A 79 -13.45 -17.64 -1.37
CA GLY A 79 -12.02 -17.88 -1.57
C GLY A 79 -11.26 -18.58 -0.45
N LYS A 80 -11.95 -19.31 0.45
CA LYS A 80 -11.31 -20.04 1.57
C LYS A 80 -10.27 -21.08 1.11
N HIS A 81 -10.32 -21.48 -0.16
CA HIS A 81 -9.39 -22.39 -0.81
C HIS A 81 -9.03 -21.91 -2.22
N SER A 82 -8.36 -20.75 -2.36
CA SER A 82 -7.71 -20.49 -3.65
C SER A 82 -6.65 -21.57 -3.87
N LYS A 83 -6.90 -22.48 -4.82
CA LYS A 83 -5.98 -23.58 -5.16
C LYS A 83 -4.64 -23.05 -5.71
N TYR A 84 -4.64 -21.80 -6.19
CA TYR A 84 -3.49 -21.14 -6.78
C TYR A 84 -3.22 -19.83 -6.05
N LEU A 85 -1.98 -19.61 -5.64
CA LEU A 85 -1.55 -18.36 -5.04
C LEU A 85 -1.36 -17.32 -6.15
N PRO A 86 -1.70 -16.04 -5.90
CA PRO A 86 -1.50 -15.00 -6.88
C PRO A 86 -0.01 -14.64 -7.01
N PHE A 87 0.37 -14.10 -8.16
CA PHE A 87 1.65 -13.44 -8.33
C PHE A 87 1.58 -12.02 -7.77
N ALA A 88 2.63 -11.64 -7.05
CA ALA A 88 2.93 -10.27 -6.67
C ALA A 88 3.90 -9.65 -7.66
N PHE A 89 3.63 -8.41 -8.06
CA PHE A 89 4.46 -7.61 -8.95
C PHE A 89 4.95 -6.37 -8.21
N THR A 90 6.27 -6.14 -8.24
CA THR A 90 6.87 -4.91 -7.72
C THR A 90 6.67 -3.76 -8.71
N GLU A 91 7.05 -2.54 -8.34
CA GLU A 91 7.05 -1.37 -9.23
C GLU A 91 7.75 -1.68 -10.57
N GLN A 92 8.90 -2.35 -10.50
CA GLN A 92 9.68 -2.77 -11.68
C GLN A 92 8.95 -3.83 -12.50
N GLY A 93 8.29 -4.79 -11.85
CA GLY A 93 7.46 -5.78 -12.51
C GLY A 93 6.27 -5.17 -13.25
N VAL A 94 5.58 -4.22 -12.62
CA VAL A 94 4.50 -3.46 -13.25
C VAL A 94 5.03 -2.66 -14.44
N ALA A 95 6.16 -1.96 -14.27
CA ALA A 95 6.80 -1.26 -15.39
C ALA A 95 7.10 -2.20 -16.56
N MET A 96 7.52 -3.44 -16.30
CA MET A 96 7.75 -4.43 -17.36
C MET A 96 6.47 -4.91 -18.05
N LEU A 97 5.31 -4.87 -17.39
CA LEU A 97 4.02 -5.20 -18.02
C LEU A 97 3.70 -4.24 -19.17
N SER A 98 4.21 -3.00 -19.17
CA SER A 98 4.06 -2.07 -20.29
C SER A 98 4.71 -2.54 -21.59
N SER A 99 5.72 -3.41 -21.49
CA SER A 99 6.39 -4.01 -22.65
C SER A 99 5.69 -5.27 -23.17
N VAL A 100 4.67 -5.74 -22.44
CA VAL A 100 3.95 -6.98 -22.69
C VAL A 100 2.51 -6.70 -23.10
N LEU A 101 1.86 -5.74 -22.43
CA LEU A 101 0.50 -5.27 -22.70
C LEU A 101 0.56 -4.01 -23.57
N HIS A 102 0.03 -4.10 -24.79
CA HIS A 102 0.17 -3.06 -25.82
C HIS A 102 -1.15 -2.31 -26.12
N SER A 103 -2.22 -2.52 -25.36
CA SER A 103 -3.46 -1.77 -25.56
C SER A 103 -3.32 -0.34 -25.05
N GLU A 104 -3.96 0.61 -25.72
CA GLU A 104 -3.97 2.03 -25.33
C GLU A 104 -4.44 2.21 -23.89
N ALA A 105 -5.52 1.52 -23.50
CA ALA A 105 -5.99 1.48 -22.12
C ALA A 105 -4.93 0.95 -21.14
N ALA A 106 -4.18 -0.08 -21.50
CA ALA A 106 -3.15 -0.63 -20.62
C ALA A 106 -1.95 0.32 -20.47
N ILE A 107 -1.60 1.07 -21.50
CA ILE A 107 -0.54 2.07 -21.45
C ILE A 107 -0.91 3.18 -20.47
N GLU A 108 -2.14 3.72 -20.55
CA GLU A 108 -2.62 4.77 -19.65
C GLU A 108 -2.64 4.30 -18.18
N VAL A 109 -3.17 3.10 -17.95
CA VAL A 109 -3.23 2.48 -16.62
C VAL A 109 -1.83 2.26 -16.06
N ASN A 110 -0.89 1.78 -16.88
CA ASN A 110 0.49 1.58 -16.46
C ASN A 110 1.14 2.90 -16.00
N ILE A 111 0.94 3.98 -16.76
CA ILE A 111 1.44 5.32 -16.40
C ILE A 111 0.85 5.77 -15.06
N ALA A 112 -0.46 5.57 -14.85
CA ALA A 112 -1.12 5.91 -13.60
C ALA A 112 -0.56 5.11 -12.42
N ILE A 113 -0.36 3.79 -12.59
CA ILE A 113 0.16 2.92 -11.54
C ILE A 113 1.58 3.35 -11.14
N ILE A 114 2.48 3.57 -12.11
CA ILE A 114 3.86 4.03 -11.82
C ILE A 114 3.86 5.35 -11.05
N ARG A 115 3.00 6.31 -11.44
CA ARG A 115 2.88 7.60 -10.72
C ARG A 115 2.48 7.41 -9.26
N VAL A 116 1.56 6.49 -8.98
CA VAL A 116 1.14 6.19 -7.60
C VAL A 116 2.25 5.51 -6.82
N PHE A 117 2.96 4.53 -7.40
CA PHE A 117 4.11 3.90 -6.74
C PHE A 117 5.19 4.92 -6.36
N VAL A 118 5.55 5.82 -7.27
CA VAL A 118 6.52 6.89 -7.02
C VAL A 118 6.02 7.83 -5.92
N ALA A 119 4.74 8.24 -5.95
CA ALA A 119 4.17 9.09 -4.91
C ALA A 119 4.19 8.43 -3.52
N VAL A 120 3.84 7.13 -3.45
CA VAL A 120 3.91 6.35 -2.22
C VAL A 120 5.34 6.27 -1.70
N ARG A 121 6.32 5.97 -2.57
CA ARG A 121 7.74 5.93 -2.18
C ARG A 121 8.24 7.28 -1.64
N ASN A 122 7.87 8.38 -2.27
CA ASN A 122 8.25 9.72 -1.83
C ASN A 122 7.64 10.04 -0.46
N TYR A 123 6.39 9.66 -0.22
CA TYR A 123 5.73 9.86 1.07
C TYR A 123 6.49 9.15 2.22
N PHE A 124 6.90 7.89 2.03
CA PHE A 124 7.65 7.15 3.04
C PHE A 124 9.08 7.69 3.26
N THR A 125 9.72 8.18 2.19
CA THR A 125 11.08 8.77 2.29
C THR A 125 11.06 10.07 3.10
N ILE A 126 10.00 10.87 2.99
CA ILE A 126 9.84 12.13 3.74
C ILE A 126 9.66 11.87 5.25
N GLN A 127 9.01 10.76 5.64
CA GLN A 127 8.80 10.41 7.06
C GLN A 127 10.10 10.01 7.77
N THR A 128 11.11 9.54 7.04
CA THR A 128 12.43 9.21 7.62
C THR A 128 13.34 10.41 7.80
N SER A 129 12.97 11.57 7.22
CA SER A 129 13.74 12.81 7.29
C SER A 129 13.09 13.88 8.16
N ILE A 130 12.23 13.50 9.11
CA ILE A 130 11.93 14.38 10.26
C ILE A 130 13.12 14.23 11.21
N PRO A 131 14.07 15.17 11.28
CA PRO A 131 15.10 15.11 12.30
C PRO A 131 14.45 15.06 13.68
N ASP A 132 15.03 14.27 14.58
CA ASP A 132 14.59 14.01 15.97
C ASP A 132 14.35 15.29 16.84
N GLU A 133 14.56 16.48 16.29
CA GLU A 133 14.44 17.77 16.97
C GLU A 133 13.01 18.13 17.39
N ILE A 134 11.97 17.53 16.81
CA ILE A 134 10.56 17.85 17.18
C ILE A 134 10.14 17.16 18.50
N LYS A 135 10.85 16.14 18.99
CA LYS A 135 10.53 15.49 20.27
C LYS A 135 10.83 16.34 21.52
N ALA A 136 11.60 17.42 21.39
CA ALA A 136 11.99 18.25 22.52
C ALA A 136 11.03 19.42 22.82
N ALA A 137 10.04 19.70 21.97
CA ALA A 137 9.22 20.92 22.08
C ALA A 137 7.87 20.74 22.79
N GLU A 138 7.44 19.52 23.15
CA GLU A 138 6.19 19.30 23.90
C GLU A 138 6.37 19.37 25.44
N GLY A 139 7.60 19.60 25.92
CA GLY A 139 7.92 19.63 27.36
C GLY A 139 7.95 21.02 28.03
N ALA A 140 7.61 22.10 27.34
CA ALA A 140 7.82 23.47 27.86
C ALA A 140 6.61 24.40 27.70
N HIS A 141 5.41 23.94 28.10
CA HIS A 141 4.29 24.85 28.36
C HIS A 141 3.58 24.51 29.68
N GLU A 142 4.29 24.70 30.79
CA GLU A 142 3.64 24.99 32.07
C GLU A 142 4.63 25.67 33.02
N CYS A 143 4.87 26.96 32.80
CA CYS A 143 5.34 27.90 33.81
C CYS A 143 5.03 29.31 33.32
N THR A 144 3.98 29.94 33.86
CA THR A 144 4.06 31.18 34.64
C THR A 144 2.66 31.78 34.80
N GLY A 145 2.17 31.79 36.04
CA GLY A 145 1.06 32.61 36.51
C GLY A 145 1.29 32.94 37.98
N GLU A 146 1.73 34.17 38.23
CA GLU A 146 2.18 34.76 39.49
C GLU A 146 1.08 34.91 40.59
N PRO A 147 1.45 35.26 41.85
CA PRO A 147 0.68 34.99 43.06
C PRO A 147 -0.36 36.07 43.40
N VAL A 148 -1.43 35.70 44.11
CA VAL A 148 -2.37 36.66 44.72
C VAL A 148 -2.49 36.37 46.22
N GLN A 149 -1.90 37.27 47.01
CA GLN A 149 -2.18 37.46 48.42
C GLN A 149 -3.61 37.98 48.60
N ARG A 150 -4.42 37.37 49.48
CA ARG A 150 -5.38 38.08 50.35
C ARG A 150 -5.64 37.27 51.61
N GLU A 151 -5.32 37.85 52.75
CA GLU A 151 -5.90 37.50 54.05
C GLU A 151 -7.43 37.71 54.02
N PRO A 152 -8.13 37.18 55.03
CA PRO A 152 -8.70 38.15 55.95
C PRO A 152 -8.51 37.84 57.42
N GLU A 153 -8.30 38.92 58.15
CA GLU A 153 -8.33 39.08 59.59
C GLU A 153 -9.62 38.53 60.24
N SER A 154 -9.42 37.83 61.36
CA SER A 154 -10.19 37.79 62.62
C SER A 154 -11.71 38.04 62.62
N ARG A 155 -12.47 37.15 63.29
CA ARG A 155 -13.12 37.41 64.60
C ARG A 155 -14.07 36.28 65.02
N GLN A 156 -13.97 35.98 66.33
CA GLN A 156 -14.84 35.20 67.24
C GLN A 156 -14.67 33.69 67.23
#